data_AF-A0A533Y8L8-F1
#
_entry.id   AF-A0A533Y8L8-F1
#
_cell.length_a   1.000
_cell.length_b   1.000
_cell.length_c   1.000
_cell.angle_alpha   90.00
_cell.angle_beta   90.00
_cell.angle_gamma   90.00
#
_symmetry.space_group_name_H-M   'P 1'
#
loop_
_entity.id
_entity.type
_entity.pdbx_description
1 polymer ?
#
loop_
_entity_poly.entity_id
_entity_poly.type
_entity_poly.pdbx_seq_one_letter_code
_entity_poly.pdbx_strand_id
1 'polypeptide(L)' 'MTCARCRGVMLKERLYDLLENDGQAYVSGWGWVYRCLACGKVSEWTIEQNRQIAANPVTGDQLTMTVKDAEVGWHEQ' A
#
# COMPACT_ATOMS: atom_id res chain seq x y z
N MET A 1 -6.28 12.36 16.23
CA MET A 1 -7.02 11.09 16.35
C MET A 1 -6.10 10.04 16.99
N THR A 2 -6.64 9.09 17.75
CA THR A 2 -5.86 8.08 18.49
C THR A 2 -6.08 6.70 17.89
N CYS A 3 -5.01 5.94 17.69
CA CYS A 3 -5.07 4.62 17.08
C CYS A 3 -5.77 3.60 17.99
N ALA A 4 -6.79 2.91 17.46
CA ALA A 4 -7.49 1.86 18.20
C ALA A 4 -6.62 0.63 18.52
N ARG A 5 -5.52 0.40 17.78
CA ARG A 5 -4.63 -0.77 17.97
C ARG A 5 -3.59 -0.53 19.07
N CYS A 6 -2.84 0.57 19.00
CA CYS A 6 -1.70 0.83 19.88
C CYS A 6 -1.83 2.10 20.71
N ARG A 7 -2.96 2.81 20.64
CA ARG A 7 -3.17 4.12 21.30
C ARG A 7 -2.19 5.23 20.86
N GLY A 8 -1.41 5.01 19.80
CA GLY A 8 -0.51 6.02 19.23
C GLY A 8 -1.24 7.12 18.45
N VAL A 9 -0.50 8.16 18.06
CA VAL A 9 -1.01 9.29 17.27
C VAL A 9 -1.32 8.85 15.84
N MET A 10 -2.42 9.37 15.29
CA MET A 10 -2.78 9.20 13.89
C MET A 10 -2.68 10.51 13.13
N LEU A 11 -2.02 10.46 11.97
CA LEU A 11 -1.84 11.56 11.05
C LEU A 11 -2.84 11.43 9.90
N LYS A 12 -3.45 12.56 9.51
CA LYS A 12 -4.24 12.62 8.28
C LYS A 12 -3.31 12.82 7.09
N GLU A 13 -3.38 11.94 6.11
CA GLU A 13 -2.53 12.00 4.92
C GLU A 13 -3.30 11.54 3.68
N ARG A 14 -2.73 11.82 2.50
CA ARG A 14 -3.27 11.34 1.23
C ARG A 14 -2.56 10.03 0.88
N LEU A 15 -3.32 8.98 0.63
CA LEU A 15 -2.78 7.66 0.30
C LEU A 15 -3.35 7.19 -1.04
N TYR A 16 -2.48 6.60 -1.86
CA TYR A 16 -2.85 5.89 -3.08
C TYR A 16 -3.01 4.42 -2.74
N ASP A 17 -4.18 3.87 -3.04
CA ASP A 17 -4.45 2.46 -2.81
C ASP A 17 -4.03 1.66 -4.04
N LEU A 18 -2.91 0.96 -3.91
CA LEU A 18 -2.33 0.11 -4.92
C LEU A 18 -2.80 -1.32 -4.68
N LEU A 19 -3.48 -1.88 -5.68
CA LEU A 19 -3.97 -3.24 -5.69
C LEU A 19 -3.19 -4.04 -6.72
N GLU A 20 -3.04 -5.33 -6.46
CA GLU A 20 -2.49 -6.29 -7.40
C GLU A 20 -3.59 -7.27 -7.80
N ASN A 21 -3.75 -7.48 -9.10
CA ASN A 21 -4.61 -8.53 -9.64
C ASN A 21 -3.89 -9.17 -10.83
N ASP A 22 -3.74 -10.50 -10.80
CA ASP A 22 -3.09 -11.29 -11.85
C ASP A 22 -1.70 -10.75 -12.27
N GLY A 23 -0.88 -10.32 -11.30
CA GLY A 23 0.47 -9.79 -11.53
C GLY A 23 0.51 -8.37 -12.12
N GLN A 24 -0.64 -7.69 -12.24
CA GLN A 24 -0.72 -6.29 -12.63
C GLN A 24 -1.07 -5.42 -11.43
N ALA A 25 -0.26 -4.38 -11.21
CA ALA A 25 -0.55 -3.36 -10.22
C ALA A 25 -1.47 -2.27 -10.81
N TYR A 26 -2.55 -1.95 -10.11
CA TYR A 26 -3.45 -0.86 -10.48
C TYR A 26 -3.77 0.02 -9.27
N VAL A 27 -3.95 1.31 -9.52
CA VAL A 27 -4.35 2.27 -8.49
C VAL A 27 -5.87 2.28 -8.44
N SER A 28 -6.45 1.80 -7.34
CA SER A 28 -7.90 1.79 -7.14
C SER A 28 -8.45 3.20 -6.89
N GLY A 29 -7.60 4.10 -6.38
CA GLY A 29 -7.89 5.51 -6.18
C GLY A 29 -6.91 6.19 -5.22
N TRP A 30 -7.19 7.46 -4.92
CA TRP A 30 -6.51 8.20 -3.85
C TRP A 30 -7.54 8.81 -2.90
N GLY A 31 -7.21 8.84 -1.60
CA GLY A 31 -8.13 9.33 -0.58
C GLY A 31 -7.40 9.91 0.63
N TRP A 32 -8.14 10.68 1.43
CA TRP A 32 -7.66 11.10 2.74
C TRP A 32 -7.87 9.97 3.74
N VAL A 33 -6.79 9.58 4.41
CA VAL A 33 -6.80 8.51 5.40
C VAL A 33 -6.18 8.99 6.70
N TYR A 34 -6.46 8.27 7.78
CA TYR A 34 -5.70 8.40 9.02
C TYR A 34 -4.76 7.20 9.17
N ARG A 35 -3.44 7.43 9.15
CA ARG A 35 -2.43 6.41 9.43
C ARG A 35 -1.83 6.62 10.81
N CYS A 36 -1.71 5.55 11.58
CA CYS A 36 -0.99 5.58 12.83
C CYS A 36 0.53 5.62 12.57
N LEU A 37 1.21 6.61 13.14
CA LEU A 37 2.66 6.77 13.00
C LEU A 37 3.45 5.71 13.79
N ALA A 38 2.83 5.08 14.78
CA ALA A 38 3.50 4.08 15.62
C ALA A 38 3.39 2.65 15.08
N CYS A 39 2.26 2.26 14.49
CA CYS A 39 2.02 0.87 14.06
C CYS A 39 1.56 0.71 12.61
N GLY A 40 1.46 1.81 11.84
CA GLY A 40 1.07 1.78 10.44
C GLY A 40 -0.41 1.45 10.18
N LYS A 41 -1.24 1.24 11.22
CA LYS A 41 -2.69 1.00 11.02
C LYS A 41 -3.31 2.19 10.30
N VAL A 42 -3.93 1.92 9.15
CA VAL A 42 -4.76 2.88 8.42
C VAL A 42 -6.21 2.72 8.89
N SER A 43 -6.92 3.82 9.06
CA SER A 43 -8.34 3.84 9.43
C SER A 43 -9.14 4.49 8.33
N GLU A 44 -9.37 3.74 7.26
CA GLU A 44 -10.29 4.08 6.17
C GLU A 44 -10.96 2.77 5.71
N TRP A 45 -12.27 2.80 5.52
CA TRP A 45 -13.09 1.61 5.29
C TRP A 45 -12.80 0.93 3.94
N THR A 46 -12.67 1.71 2.88
CA THR A 46 -12.42 1.23 1.51
C THR A 46 -11.09 0.48 1.42
N ILE A 47 -10.01 1.04 1.96
CA ILE A 47 -8.67 0.45 1.96
C ILE A 47 -8.64 -0.80 2.84
N GLU A 48 -9.36 -0.78 3.96
CA GLU A 48 -9.47 -1.96 4.81
C GLU A 48 -10.23 -3.10 4.10
N GLN A 49 -11.32 -2.79 3.39
CA GLN A 49 -12.05 -3.78 2.59
C GLN A 49 -11.20 -4.32 1.43
N ASN A 50 -10.52 -3.45 0.69
CA ASN A 50 -9.66 -3.87 -0.41
C ASN A 50 -8.53 -4.80 0.07
N ARG A 51 -7.93 -4.52 1.24
CA ARG A 51 -6.94 -5.40 1.87
C ARG A 51 -7.51 -6.76 2.28
N GLN A 52 -8.75 -6.82 2.74
CA GLN A 52 -9.40 -8.09 3.10
C GLN A 52 -9.68 -8.94 1.86
N ILE A 53 -10.06 -8.33 0.74
CA ILE A 53 -10.26 -9.01 -0.54
C ILE A 53 -8.92 -9.51 -1.12
N ALA A 54 -7.86 -8.69 -1.03
CA ALA A 54 -6.54 -9.02 -1.53
C ALA A 54 -5.73 -9.98 -0.62
N ALA A 55 -6.24 -10.35 0.56
CA ALA A 55 -5.53 -11.20 1.53
C ALA A 55 -5.36 -12.67 1.10
N ASN A 56 -5.68 -13.03 -0.15
CA ASN A 56 -5.17 -14.25 -0.76
C ASN A 56 -3.69 -14.03 -1.11
N PRO A 57 -2.75 -14.61 -0.34
CA PRO A 57 -1.35 -14.28 -0.49
C PRO A 57 -0.83 -14.78 -1.84
N VAL A 58 -0.23 -13.87 -2.61
CA VAL A 58 0.71 -14.24 -3.66
C VAL A 58 1.91 -14.88 -2.95
N THR A 59 2.05 -16.19 -3.08
CA THR A 59 3.18 -16.94 -2.50
C THR A 59 4.50 -16.43 -3.07
N GLY A 60 5.50 -16.26 -2.21
CA GLY A 60 6.73 -15.46 -2.42
C GLY A 60 7.66 -15.83 -3.58
N ASP A 61 7.28 -16.70 -4.51
CA ASP A 61 8.06 -17.02 -5.71
C ASP A 61 7.95 -15.95 -6.82
N GLN A 62 6.96 -15.05 -6.75
CA GLN A 62 6.74 -14.02 -7.79
C GLN A 62 7.47 -12.69 -7.57
N LEU A 63 8.06 -12.44 -6.39
CA LEU A 63 8.74 -11.16 -6.10
C LEU A 63 10.08 -10.98 -6.83
N THR A 64 10.61 -12.04 -7.44
CA THR A 64 11.95 -12.04 -8.07
C THR A 64 11.96 -11.45 -9.48
N MET A 65 10.81 -11.18 -10.10
CA MET A 65 10.74 -10.79 -11.51
C MET A 65 10.70 -9.27 -11.80
N THR A 66 10.44 -8.39 -10.83
CA THR A 66 10.21 -6.96 -11.13
C THR A 66 11.41 -6.03 -10.93
N VAL A 67 12.55 -6.51 -10.38
CA VAL A 67 13.75 -5.66 -10.26
C VAL A 67 14.52 -5.54 -11.58
N LYS A 68 14.33 -6.46 -12.54
CA LYS A 68 15.10 -6.46 -13.80
C LYS A 68 14.65 -5.44 -14.84
N ASP A 69 13.44 -4.89 -14.72
CA ASP A 69 12.90 -3.94 -15.72
C ASP A 69 13.02 -2.46 -15.29
N ALA A 70 13.66 -2.19 -14.14
CA ALA A 70 13.88 -0.83 -13.62
C ALA A 70 15.28 -0.28 -13.93
N GLU A 71 15.94 -0.74 -15.00
CA GLU A 71 17.08 -0.01 -15.59
C GLU A 71 16.56 1.25 -16.31
N VAL A 72 16.14 2.23 -15.51
CA VAL A 72 15.87 3.58 -15.98
C VAL A 72 17.23 4.21 -16.27
N GLY A 73 17.57 4.31 -17.56
CA GLY A 73 18.82 4.91 -18.03
C GLY A 73 18.97 6.35 -17.56
N TRP A 74 19.88 6.57 -16.62
CA TRP A 74 20.42 7.90 -16.33
C TRP A 74 21.53 8.18 -17.34
N HIS A 75 21.20 8.90 -18.41
CA HIS A 75 22.19 9.56 -19.25
C HIS A 75 22.60 10.86 -18.57
N GLU A 76 23.78 10.88 -17.94
CA GLU A 76 24.52 12.10 -17.65
C GLU A 76 25.36 12.45 -18.90
N GLN A 77 25.16 13.66 -19.44
CA GLN A 77 26.07 14.33 -20.36
C GLN A 77 26.88 15.37 -19.59
#